data_AF-A0A961WLW4-F1
#
_entry.id   AF-A0A961WLW4-F1
#
_cell.length_a   1.000
_cell.length_b   1.000
_cell.length_c   1.000
_cell.angle_alpha   90.00
_cell.angle_beta   90.00
_cell.angle_gamma   90.00
#
_symmetry.space_group_name_H-M   'P 1'
#
loop_
_entity.id
_entity.type
_entity.pdbx_description
1 polymer ?
#
loop_
_entity_poly.entity_id
_entity_poly.type
_entity_poly.pdbx_seq_one_letter_code
_entity_poly.pdbx_strand_id
1 'polypeptide(L)' 'MPSGDYEVLVEEELLEGLSFTAYRRTATYMTVRGSGTHAGRTELRAISNSDLEKALRQDADTSKANNHSEAALSPQEDLK' A
#
# COMPACT_ATOMS: atom_id res chain seq x y z
N MET A 1 5.49 -5.36 5.19
CA MET A 1 5.41 -5.54 3.73
C MET A 1 6.52 -4.71 3.12
N PRO A 2 6.97 -4.97 1.86
CA PRO A 2 7.77 -3.98 1.16
C PRO A 2 7.00 -2.64 1.06
N SER A 3 7.66 -1.55 0.65
CA SER A 3 7.00 -0.30 0.25
C SER A 3 6.81 -0.26 -1.27
N GLY A 4 5.69 0.27 -1.76
CA GLY A 4 5.45 0.39 -3.20
C GLY A 4 3.99 0.26 -3.64
N ASP A 5 3.79 0.22 -4.96
CA ASP A 5 2.45 0.09 -5.53
C ASP A 5 1.93 -1.34 -5.41
N TYR A 6 0.79 -1.49 -4.75
CA TYR A 6 0.10 -2.75 -4.58
C TYR A 6 -1.29 -2.71 -5.19
N GLU A 7 -1.71 -3.83 -5.77
CA GLU A 7 -3.11 -4.06 -6.08
C GLU A 7 -3.71 -4.87 -4.92
N VAL A 8 -4.79 -4.35 -4.32
CA VAL A 8 -5.46 -4.98 -3.19
C VAL A 8 -6.83 -5.46 -3.65
N LEU A 9 -7.09 -6.76 -3.47
CA LEU A 9 -8.38 -7.39 -3.70
C LEU A 9 -9.03 -7.69 -2.36
N VAL A 10 -10.30 -7.31 -2.21
CA VAL A 10 -11.09 -7.59 -1.02
C VAL A 10 -12.23 -8.52 -1.41
N GLU A 11 -12.32 -9.65 -0.72
CA GLU A 11 -13.48 -10.54 -0.85
C GLU A 11 -14.48 -10.20 0.25
N GLU A 12 -15.73 -9.99 -0.17
CA GLU A 12 -16.85 -9.67 0.70
C GLU A 12 -18.00 -10.64 0.44
N GLU A 13 -18.71 -10.98 1.51
CA GLU A 13 -19.87 -11.85 1.48
C GLU A 13 -21.09 -11.07 1.98
N LEU A 14 -22.23 -11.22 1.29
CA LEU A 14 -23.50 -10.66 1.74
C LEU A 14 -23.98 -11.39 3.00
N LEU A 15 -24.32 -10.63 4.03
CA LEU A 15 -24.92 -11.16 5.25
C LEU A 15 -26.43 -11.30 5.07
N GLU A 16 -26.90 -12.54 5.03
CA GLU A 16 -28.31 -12.86 4.99
C GLU A 16 -28.98 -12.77 6.37
N GLY A 17 -30.30 -12.57 6.39
CA GLY A 17 -31.11 -12.57 7.61
C GLY A 17 -31.10 -11.25 8.40
N LEU A 18 -30.46 -10.21 7.89
CA LEU A 18 -30.54 -8.86 8.45
C LEU A 18 -31.70 -8.07 7.84
N SER A 19 -32.24 -7.11 8.60
CA SER A 19 -33.28 -6.18 8.10
C SER A 19 -32.74 -5.15 7.10
N PHE A 20 -31.45 -5.21 6.78
CA PHE A 20 -30.75 -4.31 5.88
C PHE A 20 -29.63 -5.06 5.15
N THR A 21 -29.23 -4.54 3.98
CA THR A 21 -28.09 -5.07 3.23
C THR A 21 -26.79 -4.79 3.98
N ALA A 22 -26.07 -5.84 4.36
CA ALA A 22 -24.76 -5.73 5.00
C ALA A 22 -23.78 -6.72 4.38
N TYR A 23 -22.51 -6.35 4.33
CA TYR A 23 -21.44 -7.20 3.83
C TYR A 23 -20.40 -7.43 4.90
N ARG A 24 -19.79 -8.62 4.90
CA ARG A 24 -18.63 -8.95 5.74
C ARG A 24 -17.45 -9.29 4.84
N ARG A 25 -16.34 -8.59 5.07
CA ARG A 25 -15.05 -8.94 4.49
C ARG A 25 -14.59 -10.31 4.97
N THR A 26 -14.37 -11.25 4.05
CA THR A 26 -13.94 -12.62 4.33
C THR A 26 -12.45 -12.81 4.09
N ALA A 27 -11.89 -12.10 3.11
CA ALA A 27 -10.46 -12.16 2.81
C ALA A 27 -9.93 -10.85 2.24
N THR A 28 -8.60 -10.72 2.31
CA THR A 28 -7.85 -9.66 1.64
C THR A 28 -6.66 -10.27 0.96
N TYR A 29 -6.49 -9.96 -0.31
CA TYR A 29 -5.33 -10.35 -1.06
C TYR A 29 -4.60 -9.12 -1.54
N MET A 30 -3.29 -9.25 -1.65
CA MET A 30 -2.44 -8.21 -2.17
C MET A 30 -1.51 -8.81 -3.20
N THR A 31 -1.48 -8.16 -4.35
CA THR A 31 -0.57 -8.48 -5.45
C THR A 31 0.75 -7.77 -5.20
N VAL A 32 1.81 -8.53 -5.01
CA VAL A 32 3.17 -8.03 -4.83
C VAL A 32 3.96 -8.27 -6.12
N ARG A 33 4.49 -7.20 -6.70
CA ARG A 33 5.42 -7.28 -7.83
C ARG A 33 6.83 -7.50 -7.30
N GLY A 34 7.50 -8.54 -7.79
CA GLY A 34 8.89 -8.83 -7.47
C GLY A 34 9.83 -7.76 -8.02
N SER A 35 10.88 -7.44 -7.27
CA SER A 35 11.94 -6.51 -7.66
C SER A 35 13.31 -7.21 -7.70
N GLY A 36 14.29 -6.58 -8.36
CA GLY A 36 15.65 -7.10 -8.45
C GLY A 36 15.72 -8.47 -9.13
N THR A 37 16.27 -9.48 -8.43
CA THR A 37 16.40 -10.86 -8.94
C THR A 37 15.07 -11.56 -9.18
N HIS A 38 13.97 -11.04 -8.64
CA HIS A 38 12.61 -11.54 -8.84
C HIS A 38 11.77 -10.64 -9.75
N ALA A 39 12.41 -9.71 -10.49
CA ALA A 39 11.74 -8.84 -11.44
C ALA A 39 10.91 -9.66 -12.45
N GLY A 40 9.66 -9.25 -12.66
CA GLY A 40 8.71 -9.94 -13.55
C GLY A 40 7.87 -11.03 -12.88
N ARG A 41 8.15 -11.40 -11.63
CA ARG A 41 7.26 -12.27 -10.85
C ARG A 41 6.17 -11.43 -10.18
N THR A 42 4.94 -11.91 -10.26
CA THR A 42 3.80 -11.34 -9.54
C THR A 42 3.24 -12.40 -8.62
N GLU A 43 3.07 -12.08 -7.34
CA GLU A 43 2.51 -12.99 -6.34
C GLU A 43 1.24 -12.41 -5.73
N LEU A 44 0.18 -13.23 -5.66
CA LEU A 44 -1.01 -12.91 -4.88
C LEU A 44 -0.86 -13.50 -3.48
N ARG A 45 -0.98 -12.66 -2.44
CA ARG A 45 -0.80 -13.08 -1.05
C ARG A 45 -2.00 -12.68 -0.21
N ALA A 46 -2.54 -13.61 0.58
CA ALA A 46 -3.51 -13.29 1.62
C ALA A 46 -2.84 -12.48 2.73
N ILE A 47 -3.45 -11.37 3.13
CA ILE A 47 -2.92 -10.46 4.14
C ILE A 47 -3.96 -10.14 5.22
N SER A 48 -3.48 -9.84 6.42
CA SER A 48 -4.34 -9.32 7.50
C SER A 48 -4.60 -7.82 7.32
N ASN A 49 -5.63 -7.29 7.98
CA ASN A 49 -5.86 -5.85 7.99
C ASN A 49 -4.68 -5.09 8.64
N SER A 50 -4.08 -5.66 9.69
CA SER A 50 -2.88 -5.08 10.33
C SER A 50 -1.67 -5.02 9.40
N ASP A 51 -1.50 -6.01 8.50
CA ASP A 51 -0.41 -5.98 7.53
C ASP A 51 -0.61 -4.86 6.50
N LEU A 52 -1.86 -4.65 6.07
CA LEU A 52 -2.22 -3.57 5.15
C LEU A 52 -1.99 -2.20 5.80
N GLU A 53 -2.49 -2.00 7.04
CA GLU A 53 -2.28 -0.74 7.77
C GLU A 53 -0.80 -0.44 7.96
N LYS A 54 0.00 -1.46 8.26
CA LYS A 54 1.45 -1.30 8.39
C LYS A 54 2.10 -0.89 7.07
N ALA A 55 1.70 -1.50 5.95
CA ALA A 55 2.20 -1.14 4.62
C ALA A 55 1.88 0.34 4.30
N LEU A 56 0.62 0.74 4.49
CA LEU A 56 0.18 2.12 4.26
C LEU A 56 0.94 3.14 5.11
N ARG A 57 1.24 2.82 6.37
CA ARG A 57 2.07 3.69 7.23
C ARG A 57 3.50 3.81 6.70
N GLN A 58 4.12 2.70 6.28
CA GLN A 58 5.48 2.70 5.73
C GLN A 58 5.57 3.51 4.42
N ASP A 59 4.56 3.42 3.56
CA ASP A 59 4.49 4.19 2.32
C ASP A 59 4.31 5.70 2.63
N ALA A 60 3.46 6.05 3.60
CA ALA A 60 3.28 7.43 4.04
C ALA A 60 4.56 8.03 4.62
N ASP A 61 5.33 7.27 5.41
CA ASP A 61 6.58 7.73 5.99
C ASP A 61 7.69 7.90 4.94
N THR A 62 7.73 7.01 3.93
CA THR A 62 8.66 7.13 2.79
C THR A 62 8.35 8.36 1.92
N SER A 63 7.06 8.63 1.68
CA SER A 63 6.61 9.84 0.99
C SER A 63 7.04 11.11 1.75
N LYS A 64 6.88 11.14 3.08
CA LYS A 64 7.32 12.26 3.92
C LYS A 64 8.84 12.48 3.89
N ALA A 65 9.63 11.41 3.90
CA ALA A 65 11.09 11.51 3.83
C ALA A 65 11.56 12.10 2.49
N ASN A 66 10.91 11.73 1.39
CA ASN A 66 11.21 12.30 0.07
C ASN A 66 10.86 13.79 0.00
N ASN A 67 9.71 14.20 0.56
CA ASN A 67 9.31 15.62 0.60
C ASN A 67 10.27 16.50 1.43
N HIS A 68 10.93 15.94 2.46
CA HIS A 68 11.95 16.66 3.23
C HIS A 68 13.30 16.77 2.49
N SER A 69 13.59 15.86 1.57
CA SER A 69 14.83 15.88 0.78
C SER A 69 14.72 16.80 -0.44
N GLU A 70 13.52 16.97 -1.00
CA GLU A 70 13.29 17.88 -2.13
C GLU A 70 13.37 19.36 -1.72
N ALA A 71 12.93 19.69 -0.49
CA ALA A 71 13.08 21.04 0.08
C ALA A 71 14.54 21.43 0.38
N ALA A 72 15.49 20.47 0.35
CA ALA A 72 16.91 20.71 0.57
C ALA A 72 17.72 20.93 -0.73
N LEU A 73 17.09 20.82 -1.90
CA LEU A 73 17.77 20.89 -3.21
C LEU A 73 17.51 22.17 -4.01
N SER A 74 16.81 23.18 -3.48
CA SER A 74 16.81 24.50 -4.13
C SER A 74 18.23 25.06 -4.10
N PRO A 75 18.92 25.22 -5.24
CA PRO A 75 20.17 25.95 -5.27
C PRO A 75 19.84 27.40 -4.93
N GLN A 76 20.45 27.94 -3.88
CA GLN A 76 20.47 29.38 -3.67
C GLN A 76 21.27 29.97 -4.83
N GLU A 77 20.56 30.38 -5.88
CA GLU A 77 21.15 31.13 -6.99
C GLU A 77 21.77 32.41 -6.43
N ASP A 78 23.04 32.53 -6.76
CA ASP A 78 24.06 33.43 -6.26
C ASP A 78 23.58 34.89 -6.19
N LEU A 79 23.74 35.49 -5.01
CA LEU A 79 23.51 36.90 -4.77
C LEU A 79 24.64 37.70 -5.44
N LYS A 80 24.32 38.47 -6.49
CA LYS A 80 25.22 39.51 -7.01
C LYS A 80 24.50 40.82 -7.26
#